data_AF-A0A0Q8WRA3-F1
#
_entry.id   AF-A0A0Q8WRA3-F1
#
_cell.length_a   1.000
_cell.length_b   1.000
_cell.length_c   1.000
_cell.angle_alpha   90.00
_cell.angle_beta   90.00
_cell.angle_gamma   90.00
#
_symmetry.space_group_name_H-M   'P 1'
#
loop_
_entity.id
_entity.type
_entity.pdbx_description
1 polymer ?
#
loop_
_entity_poly.entity_id
_entity_poly.type
_entity_poly.pdbx_seq_one_letter_code
_entity_poly.pdbx_strand_id
1 'polypeptide(L)'
;MAKKLKAWIHVGMPGTGDVIEPALAHHHEALVELGVASLAHAPAESFRAAVEMTRAHKDWGLKRADVEGQWTRLVRRAQRTRSDLVFSQPLLAHAAPEQVALLVDGLAGYQVHVVVTTGIDDETATLGRWASAVRKPERLHVIETDGREPRDVWKTFGKLVGFGTASLRLDTVPNATGPVQSLPDALRELERLARRNASLEVRLEELDRKRRKLKRRLGQVA
;
A
#
# COMPACT_ATOMS: atom_id res chain seq x y z
N MET A 1 -16.16 -25.67 12.82
CA MET A 1 -14.80 -25.22 12.43
C MET A 1 -14.69 -23.74 12.73
N ALA A 2 -13.60 -23.28 13.34
CA ALA A 2 -13.40 -21.86 13.58
C ALA A 2 -13.36 -21.09 12.24
N LYS A 3 -14.00 -19.92 12.19
CA LYS A 3 -14.00 -19.05 11.00
C LYS A 3 -12.56 -18.65 10.68
N LYS A 4 -12.10 -18.91 9.46
CA LYS A 4 -10.77 -18.50 9.00
C LYS A 4 -10.73 -16.97 8.89
N LEU A 5 -9.70 -16.34 9.45
CA LEU A 5 -9.44 -14.91 9.27
C LEU A 5 -9.22 -14.59 7.79
N LYS A 6 -9.60 -13.39 7.37
CA LYS A 6 -9.47 -12.92 5.98
C LYS A 6 -8.23 -12.05 5.82
N ALA A 7 -7.63 -12.10 4.64
CA ALA A 7 -6.60 -11.14 4.24
C ALA A 7 -7.06 -10.46 2.95
N TRP A 8 -7.14 -9.14 2.98
CA TRP A 8 -7.64 -8.30 1.89
C TRP A 8 -6.47 -7.61 1.20
N ILE A 9 -6.28 -7.89 -0.08
CA ILE A 9 -5.31 -7.20 -0.93
C ILE A 9 -6.05 -6.23 -1.82
N HIS A 10 -5.81 -4.95 -1.65
CA HIS A 10 -6.27 -3.91 -2.55
C HIS A 10 -5.22 -3.62 -3.62
N VAL A 11 -5.66 -3.74 -4.87
CA VAL A 11 -4.89 -3.52 -6.09
C VAL A 11 -5.53 -2.33 -6.81
N GLY A 12 -4.96 -1.15 -6.61
CA GLY A 12 -5.51 0.07 -7.19
C GLY A 12 -4.97 0.32 -8.59
N MET A 13 -5.85 0.52 -9.56
CA MET A 13 -5.49 1.29 -10.75
C MET A 13 -5.35 2.76 -10.36
N PRO A 14 -4.43 3.53 -10.98
CA PRO A 14 -4.28 4.96 -10.70
C PRO A 14 -5.61 5.70 -10.82
N GLY A 15 -5.97 6.50 -9.82
CA GLY A 15 -7.23 7.24 -9.80
C GLY A 15 -7.80 7.46 -8.40
N THR A 16 -9.12 7.63 -8.32
CA THR A 16 -9.84 7.96 -7.07
C THR A 16 -9.59 6.94 -5.94
N GLY A 17 -9.30 5.69 -6.28
CA GLY A 17 -8.97 4.63 -5.32
C GLY A 17 -7.63 4.81 -4.58
N ASP A 18 -6.75 5.69 -5.05
CA ASP A 18 -5.42 5.90 -4.49
C ASP A 18 -5.46 6.39 -3.03
N VAL A 19 -6.58 6.94 -2.58
CA VAL A 19 -6.78 7.34 -1.18
C VAL A 19 -6.79 6.18 -0.17
N ILE A 20 -7.04 4.94 -0.63
CA ILE A 20 -7.17 3.77 0.25
C ILE A 20 -5.85 3.44 0.95
N GLU A 21 -4.73 3.49 0.23
CA GLU A 21 -3.41 3.16 0.77
C GLU A 21 -2.98 4.06 1.94
N PRO A 22 -2.92 5.40 1.79
CA PRO A 22 -2.52 6.27 2.87
C PRO A 22 -3.56 6.31 4.00
N ALA A 23 -4.85 6.12 3.70
CA ALA A 23 -5.88 6.04 4.72
C ALA A 23 -5.70 4.82 5.64
N LEU A 24 -5.41 3.65 5.07
CA LEU A 24 -5.12 2.43 5.84
C LEU A 24 -3.90 2.59 6.74
N ALA A 25 -2.83 3.19 6.21
CA ALA A 25 -1.61 3.44 6.96
C ALA A 25 -1.84 4.45 8.11
N HIS A 26 -2.54 5.56 7.82
CA HIS A 26 -2.84 6.60 8.81
C HIS A 26 -3.72 6.08 9.95
N HIS A 27 -4.75 5.29 9.62
CA HIS A 27 -5.74 4.77 10.57
C HIS A 27 -5.38 3.40 11.17
N HIS A 28 -4.13 2.94 11.04
CA HIS A 28 -3.74 1.57 11.38
C HIS A 28 -4.05 1.16 12.82
N GLU A 29 -3.91 2.08 13.80
CA GLU A 29 -4.23 1.79 15.21
C GLU A 29 -5.74 1.61 15.41
N ALA A 30 -6.55 2.54 14.92
CA ALA A 30 -8.01 2.49 15.04
C ALA A 30 -8.62 1.30 14.30
N LEU A 31 -8.03 0.88 13.16
CA LEU A 31 -8.48 -0.31 12.44
C LEU A 31 -8.36 -1.59 13.28
N VAL A 32 -7.32 -1.70 14.12
CA VAL A 32 -7.12 -2.89 14.97
C VAL A 32 -8.26 -3.03 15.98
N GLU A 33 -8.75 -1.90 16.53
CA GLU A 33 -9.92 -1.88 17.41
C GLU A 33 -11.20 -2.35 16.69
N LEU A 34 -11.27 -2.16 15.37
CA LEU A 34 -12.35 -2.64 14.50
C LEU A 34 -12.15 -4.08 14.00
N GLY A 35 -11.13 -4.78 14.50
CA GLY A 35 -10.84 -6.18 14.14
C GLY A 35 -10.12 -6.36 12.80
N VAL A 36 -9.48 -5.32 12.28
CA VAL A 36 -8.72 -5.34 11.03
C VAL A 36 -7.32 -4.74 11.24
N ALA A 37 -6.25 -5.42 10.83
CA ALA A 37 -4.89 -4.89 10.90
C ALA A 37 -4.38 -4.50 9.51
N SER A 38 -4.06 -3.22 9.34
CA SER A 38 -3.29 -2.77 8.17
C SER A 38 -1.88 -3.33 8.25
N LEU A 39 -1.39 -3.98 7.18
CA LEU A 39 -0.02 -4.51 7.16
C LEU A 39 1.02 -3.39 7.23
N ALA A 40 0.77 -2.28 6.51
CA ALA A 40 1.64 -1.11 6.46
C ALA A 40 1.10 -0.02 7.40
N HIS A 41 1.99 0.55 8.21
CA HIS A 41 1.66 1.66 9.13
C HIS A 41 2.10 3.02 8.56
N ALA A 42 2.75 3.01 7.39
CA ALA A 42 3.14 4.20 6.65
C ALA A 42 3.19 3.88 5.14
N PRO A 43 2.95 4.86 4.26
CA PRO A 43 3.06 4.66 2.80
C PRO A 43 4.41 4.16 2.32
N ALA A 44 5.49 4.56 3.00
CA ALA A 44 6.83 4.06 2.68
C ALA A 44 6.98 2.55 2.93
N GLU A 45 6.24 1.98 3.89
CA GLU A 45 6.26 0.53 4.15
C GLU A 45 5.52 -0.24 3.05
N SER A 46 4.32 0.20 2.67
CA SER A 46 3.54 -0.44 1.60
C SER A 46 4.27 -0.38 0.27
N PHE A 47 4.85 0.78 -0.06
CA PHE A 47 5.66 0.99 -1.25
C PHE A 47 6.85 0.02 -1.30
N ARG A 48 7.68 -0.04 -0.27
CA ARG A 48 8.87 -0.92 -0.26
C ARG A 48 8.49 -2.40 -0.35
N ALA A 49 7.41 -2.81 0.32
CA ALA A 49 6.93 -4.18 0.23
C ALA A 49 6.42 -4.53 -1.18
N ALA A 50 5.73 -3.62 -1.87
CA ALA A 50 5.34 -3.89 -3.25
C ALA A 50 6.53 -3.85 -4.21
N VAL A 51 7.47 -2.92 -4.05
CA VAL A 51 8.72 -2.89 -4.85
C VAL A 51 9.52 -4.19 -4.68
N GLU A 52 9.55 -4.75 -3.47
CA GLU A 52 10.11 -6.07 -3.22
C GLU A 52 9.40 -7.14 -4.05
N MET A 53 8.07 -7.20 -3.96
CA MET A 53 7.25 -8.24 -4.59
C MET A 53 7.22 -8.15 -6.12
N THR A 54 7.18 -6.95 -6.67
CA THR A 54 7.25 -6.70 -8.11
C THR A 54 8.69 -6.74 -8.65
N ARG A 55 9.68 -6.89 -7.76
CA ARG A 55 11.12 -6.87 -8.06
C ARG A 55 11.59 -5.58 -8.74
N ALA A 56 10.82 -4.49 -8.64
CA ALA A 56 11.02 -3.23 -9.36
C ALA A 56 12.10 -2.31 -8.74
N HIS A 57 12.86 -2.75 -7.73
CA HIS A 57 13.81 -1.90 -7.00
C HIS A 57 14.75 -1.06 -7.89
N LYS A 58 15.23 -1.61 -9.02
CA LYS A 58 16.09 -0.87 -9.96
C LYS A 58 15.36 0.29 -10.63
N ASP A 59 14.10 0.11 -10.99
CA ASP A 59 13.26 1.13 -11.65
C ASP A 59 13.02 2.32 -10.71
N TRP A 60 13.10 2.07 -9.40
CA TRP A 60 12.97 3.08 -8.35
C TRP A 60 14.31 3.58 -7.81
N GLY A 61 15.44 3.21 -8.42
CA GLY A 61 16.78 3.61 -7.96
C GLY A 61 17.17 3.04 -6.60
N LEU A 62 16.47 2.01 -6.12
CA LEU A 62 16.71 1.37 -4.84
C LEU A 62 17.65 0.17 -4.98
N LYS A 63 18.42 -0.11 -3.92
CA LYS A 63 19.17 -1.36 -3.83
C LYS A 63 18.22 -2.46 -3.38
N ARG A 64 18.49 -3.70 -3.79
CA ARG A 64 17.74 -4.87 -3.31
C ARG A 64 17.70 -4.93 -1.78
N ALA A 65 18.82 -4.66 -1.12
CA ALA A 65 18.92 -4.64 0.34
C ALA A 65 18.01 -3.61 1.03
N ASP A 66 17.54 -2.58 0.30
CA ASP A 66 16.62 -1.56 0.85
C ASP A 66 15.18 -2.07 0.98
N VAL A 67 14.82 -3.11 0.22
CA VAL A 67 13.45 -3.64 0.11
C VAL A 67 13.32 -5.12 0.49
N GLU A 68 14.43 -5.85 0.61
CA GLU A 68 14.39 -7.29 0.91
C GLU A 68 13.79 -7.57 2.30
N GLY A 69 12.85 -8.53 2.34
CA GLY A 69 12.18 -8.99 3.55
C GLY A 69 11.08 -8.08 4.09
N GLN A 70 10.73 -6.99 3.39
CA GLN A 70 9.71 -6.05 3.83
C GLN A 70 8.34 -6.72 3.92
N TRP A 71 7.90 -7.42 2.88
CA TRP A 71 6.61 -8.12 2.85
C TRP A 71 6.46 -9.09 4.02
N THR A 72 7.44 -9.97 4.21
CA THR A 72 7.41 -10.95 5.30
C THR A 72 7.41 -10.28 6.67
N ARG A 73 8.14 -9.17 6.85
CA ARG A 73 8.16 -8.41 8.09
C ARG A 73 6.80 -7.80 8.41
N LEU A 74 6.13 -7.20 7.42
CA LEU A 74 4.80 -6.61 7.60
C LEU A 74 3.76 -7.67 7.95
N VAL A 75 3.74 -8.78 7.20
CA VAL A 75 2.80 -9.88 7.46
C VAL A 75 2.99 -10.46 8.86
N ARG A 76 4.23 -10.80 9.26
CA ARG A 76 4.51 -11.35 10.60
C ARG A 76 4.14 -10.40 11.72
N ARG A 77 4.30 -9.08 11.52
CA ARG A 77 3.88 -8.07 12.50
C ARG A 77 2.37 -8.08 12.66
N ALA A 78 1.63 -8.00 11.56
CA ALA A 78 0.17 -7.92 11.60
C ALA A 78 -0.50 -9.22 12.06
N GLN A 79 0.06 -10.39 11.75
CA GLN A 79 -0.47 -11.68 12.23
C GLN A 79 -0.55 -11.79 13.76
N ARG A 80 0.27 -11.03 14.49
CA ARG A 80 0.25 -11.01 15.96
C ARG A 80 -1.03 -10.40 16.53
N THR A 81 -1.75 -9.58 15.76
CA THR A 81 -3.02 -8.98 16.21
C THR A 81 -4.17 -9.99 16.22
N ARG A 82 -4.03 -11.12 15.51
CA ARG A 82 -5.08 -12.14 15.33
C ARG A 82 -6.39 -11.56 14.75
N SER A 83 -6.25 -10.57 13.88
CA SER A 83 -7.34 -9.85 13.20
C SER A 83 -7.42 -10.22 11.71
N ASP A 84 -8.46 -9.78 11.02
CA ASP A 84 -8.44 -9.75 9.55
C ASP A 84 -7.31 -8.82 9.10
N LEU A 85 -6.66 -9.10 7.97
CA LEU A 85 -5.53 -8.32 7.46
C LEU A 85 -5.97 -7.49 6.26
N VAL A 86 -5.37 -6.31 6.09
CA VAL A 86 -5.57 -5.50 4.89
C VAL A 86 -4.25 -4.89 4.41
N PHE A 87 -4.03 -4.92 3.11
CA PHE A 87 -2.90 -4.30 2.44
C PHE A 87 -3.37 -3.62 1.17
N SER A 88 -2.81 -2.47 0.85
CA SER A 88 -3.14 -1.71 -0.36
C SER A 88 -1.86 -1.21 -0.98
N GLN A 89 -1.70 -1.39 -2.29
CA GLN A 89 -0.62 -0.76 -3.03
C GLN A 89 -0.89 -0.80 -4.55
N PRO A 90 -1.07 0.35 -5.22
CA PRO A 90 -1.24 0.43 -6.67
C PRO A 90 -0.19 -0.29 -7.52
N LEU A 91 1.07 -0.35 -7.10
CA LEU A 91 2.13 -1.06 -7.86
C LEU A 91 1.82 -2.54 -8.12
N LEU A 92 0.93 -3.14 -7.31
CA LEU A 92 0.49 -4.52 -7.48
C LEU A 92 -0.37 -4.74 -8.74
N ALA A 93 -0.90 -3.68 -9.36
CA ALA A 93 -1.65 -3.79 -10.61
C ALA A 93 -0.80 -4.43 -11.72
N HIS A 94 0.50 -4.14 -11.73
CA HIS A 94 1.46 -4.66 -12.72
C HIS A 94 2.18 -5.94 -12.28
N ALA A 95 1.80 -6.53 -11.14
CA ALA A 95 2.44 -7.74 -10.65
C ALA A 95 2.22 -8.91 -11.62
N ALA A 96 3.30 -9.60 -11.99
CA ALA A 96 3.27 -10.82 -12.80
C ALA A 96 2.68 -12.00 -12.00
N PRO A 97 2.13 -13.04 -12.65
CA PRO A 97 1.47 -14.16 -11.96
C PRO A 97 2.29 -14.81 -10.84
N GLU A 98 3.60 -15.00 -11.04
CA GLU A 98 4.51 -15.56 -10.05
C GLU A 98 4.75 -14.62 -8.86
N GLN A 99 4.68 -13.31 -9.08
CA GLN A 99 4.80 -12.29 -8.04
C GLN A 99 3.52 -12.25 -7.20
N VAL A 100 2.35 -12.35 -7.85
CA VAL A 100 1.06 -12.47 -7.17
C VAL A 100 1.02 -13.75 -6.32
N ALA A 101 1.46 -14.88 -6.86
CA ALA A 101 1.53 -16.15 -6.13
C ALA A 101 2.42 -16.02 -4.87
N LEU A 102 3.63 -15.45 -5.02
CA LEU A 102 4.54 -15.22 -3.90
C LEU A 102 3.92 -14.33 -2.80
N LEU A 103 3.22 -13.27 -3.20
CA LEU A 103 2.54 -12.37 -2.27
C LEU A 103 1.45 -13.12 -1.48
N VAL A 104 0.61 -13.89 -2.18
CA VAL A 104 -0.47 -14.70 -1.60
C VAL A 104 0.07 -15.81 -0.68
N ASP A 105 1.18 -16.44 -1.04
CA ASP A 105 1.83 -17.47 -0.22
C ASP A 105 2.27 -16.93 1.15
N GLY A 106 2.70 -15.66 1.20
CA GLY A 106 3.02 -14.98 2.46
C GLY A 106 1.83 -14.91 3.43
N LEU A 107 0.61 -15.00 2.93
CA LEU A 107 -0.65 -14.96 3.70
C LEU A 107 -1.20 -16.36 4.01
N ALA A 108 -0.35 -17.38 3.99
CA ALA A 108 -0.71 -18.73 4.44
C ALA A 108 -1.44 -18.68 5.80
N GLY A 109 -2.53 -19.44 5.91
CA GLY A 109 -3.40 -19.41 7.09
C GLY A 109 -4.56 -18.40 7.02
N TYR A 110 -4.62 -17.52 6.02
CA TYR A 110 -5.74 -16.61 5.78
C TYR A 110 -6.62 -17.03 4.60
N GLN A 111 -7.86 -16.54 4.59
CA GLN A 111 -8.72 -16.53 3.41
C GLN A 111 -8.44 -15.26 2.62
N VAL A 112 -7.68 -15.38 1.54
CA VAL A 112 -7.30 -14.21 0.72
C VAL A 112 -8.48 -13.75 -0.14
N HIS A 113 -8.77 -12.47 -0.05
CA HIS A 113 -9.69 -11.70 -0.87
C HIS A 113 -8.93 -10.58 -1.57
N VAL A 114 -9.31 -10.27 -2.79
CA VAL A 114 -8.69 -9.22 -3.59
C VAL A 114 -9.75 -8.20 -3.95
N VAL A 115 -9.40 -6.93 -3.82
CA VAL A 115 -10.23 -5.79 -4.21
C VAL A 115 -9.47 -5.03 -5.28
N VAL A 116 -10.07 -4.85 -6.44
CA VAL A 116 -9.51 -4.02 -7.52
C VAL A 116 -10.35 -2.75 -7.61
N THR A 117 -9.72 -1.57 -7.51
CA THR A 117 -10.39 -0.33 -7.91
C THR A 117 -10.11 -0.06 -9.38
N THR A 118 -11.16 0.24 -10.14
CA THR A 118 -11.03 0.61 -11.56
C THR A 118 -10.35 1.96 -11.71
N GLY A 119 -9.77 2.19 -12.88
CA GLY A 119 -9.09 3.42 -13.24
C GLY A 119 -9.47 3.85 -14.66
N ILE A 120 -8.66 4.73 -15.23
CA ILE A 120 -8.87 5.23 -16.61
C ILE A 120 -8.40 4.18 -17.65
N ASP A 121 -7.48 3.30 -17.26
CA ASP A 121 -6.86 2.30 -18.13
C ASP A 121 -7.56 0.93 -18.04
N ASP A 122 -7.41 0.11 -19.08
CA ASP A 122 -7.94 -1.26 -19.14
C ASP A 122 -7.33 -2.17 -18.04
N GLU A 123 -8.18 -2.62 -17.12
CA GLU A 123 -7.84 -3.51 -16.01
C GLU A 123 -7.99 -5.00 -16.32
N THR A 124 -8.40 -5.41 -17.52
CA THR A 124 -8.72 -6.81 -17.87
C THR A 124 -7.59 -7.77 -17.52
N ALA A 125 -6.36 -7.42 -17.89
CA ALA A 125 -5.19 -8.26 -17.60
C ALA A 125 -4.90 -8.33 -16.10
N THR A 126 -5.10 -7.24 -15.36
CA THR A 126 -4.96 -7.18 -13.90
C THR A 126 -5.99 -8.06 -13.22
N LEU A 127 -7.26 -7.96 -13.61
CA LEU A 127 -8.34 -8.82 -13.13
C LEU A 127 -8.04 -10.29 -13.37
N GLY A 128 -7.57 -10.66 -14.58
CA GLY A 128 -7.22 -12.05 -14.90
C GLY A 128 -6.11 -12.63 -14.01
N ARG A 129 -5.04 -11.85 -13.76
CA ARG A 129 -3.93 -12.27 -12.88
C ARG A 129 -4.39 -12.49 -11.45
N TRP A 130 -5.17 -11.57 -10.90
CA TRP A 130 -5.63 -11.64 -9.51
C TRP A 130 -6.79 -12.62 -9.30
N ALA A 131 -7.67 -12.79 -10.28
CA ALA A 131 -8.71 -13.83 -10.29
C ALA A 131 -8.09 -15.23 -10.15
N SER A 132 -7.00 -15.48 -10.88
CA SER A 132 -6.29 -16.77 -10.85
C SER A 132 -5.61 -17.06 -9.52
N ALA A 133 -5.26 -16.01 -8.76
CA ALA A 133 -4.60 -16.13 -7.47
C ALA A 133 -5.57 -16.39 -6.31
N VAL A 134 -6.85 -16.02 -6.46
CA VAL A 134 -7.86 -16.33 -5.46
C VAL A 134 -8.49 -17.70 -5.73
N ARG A 135 -8.64 -18.51 -4.68
CA ARG A 135 -9.17 -19.89 -4.83
C ARG A 135 -10.62 -19.97 -5.31
N LYS A 136 -11.39 -18.89 -5.17
CA LYS A 136 -12.82 -18.87 -5.52
C LYS A 136 -13.20 -17.51 -6.12
N PRO A 137 -14.07 -17.46 -7.14
CA PRO A 137 -14.44 -16.22 -7.82
C PRO A 137 -15.03 -15.16 -6.88
N GLU A 138 -15.84 -15.55 -5.88
CA GLU A 138 -16.46 -14.62 -4.92
C GLU A 138 -15.47 -13.90 -3.99
N ARG A 139 -14.17 -14.17 -4.15
CA ARG A 139 -13.09 -13.53 -3.40
C ARG A 139 -12.41 -12.41 -4.16
N LEU A 140 -12.70 -12.26 -5.45
CA LEU A 140 -12.31 -11.09 -6.22
C LEU A 140 -13.48 -10.11 -6.21
N HIS A 141 -13.19 -8.86 -5.89
CA HIS A 141 -14.16 -7.77 -5.83
C HIS A 141 -13.67 -6.62 -6.66
N VAL A 142 -14.58 -5.93 -7.34
CA VAL A 142 -14.28 -4.74 -8.12
C VAL A 142 -15.04 -3.56 -7.53
N ILE A 143 -14.35 -2.44 -7.35
CA ILE A 143 -14.94 -1.17 -6.95
C ILE A 143 -14.79 -0.22 -8.13
N GLU A 144 -15.91 0.07 -8.78
CA GLU A 144 -15.96 1.14 -9.78
C GLU A 144 -15.67 2.49 -9.12
N THR A 145 -14.78 3.27 -9.74
CA THR A 145 -14.35 4.58 -9.22
C THR A 145 -14.68 5.75 -10.13
N ASP A 146 -15.06 5.51 -11.39
CA ASP A 146 -15.38 6.58 -12.33
C ASP A 146 -16.51 7.49 -11.81
N GLY A 147 -16.28 8.79 -11.89
CA GLY A 147 -17.18 9.82 -11.38
C GLY A 147 -17.45 9.81 -9.87
N ARG A 148 -16.74 8.98 -9.07
CA ARG A 148 -16.97 8.89 -7.62
C ARG A 148 -16.05 9.79 -6.83
N GLU A 149 -16.56 10.27 -5.70
CA GLU A 149 -15.75 10.97 -4.71
C GLU A 149 -14.87 10.00 -3.90
N PRO A 150 -13.66 10.40 -3.49
CA PRO A 150 -12.76 9.54 -2.71
C PRO A 150 -13.38 9.01 -1.41
N ARG A 151 -14.23 9.81 -0.76
CA ARG A 151 -14.94 9.42 0.46
C ARG A 151 -15.90 8.24 0.22
N ASP A 152 -16.53 8.20 -0.94
CA ASP A 152 -17.47 7.14 -1.31
C ASP A 152 -16.73 5.85 -1.65
N VAL A 153 -15.60 5.95 -2.35
CA VAL A 153 -14.72 4.80 -2.62
C VAL A 153 -14.21 4.20 -1.30
N TRP A 154 -13.72 5.04 -0.37
CA TRP A 154 -13.30 4.61 0.96
C TRP A 154 -14.42 3.94 1.76
N LYS A 155 -15.64 4.49 1.72
CA LYS A 155 -16.82 3.90 2.39
C LYS A 155 -17.19 2.54 1.79
N THR A 156 -17.17 2.39 0.46
CA THR A 156 -17.43 1.11 -0.21
C THR A 156 -16.37 0.08 0.15
N PHE A 157 -15.09 0.47 0.14
CA PHE A 157 -13.97 -0.38 0.55
C PHE A 157 -14.11 -0.85 2.00
N GLY A 158 -14.39 0.07 2.94
CA GLY A 158 -14.60 -0.28 4.35
C GLY A 158 -15.76 -1.25 4.56
N LYS A 159 -16.90 -1.05 3.87
CA LYS A 159 -18.04 -1.98 3.91
C LYS A 159 -17.64 -3.39 3.44
N LEU A 160 -16.82 -3.48 2.40
CA LEU A 160 -16.38 -4.76 1.84
C LEU A 160 -15.45 -5.50 2.80
N VAL A 161 -14.47 -4.80 3.37
CA VAL A 161 -13.50 -5.37 4.32
C VAL A 161 -14.17 -5.69 5.66
N GLY A 162 -15.14 -4.89 6.09
CA GLY A 162 -15.92 -5.09 7.31
C GLY A 162 -15.66 -4.06 8.41
N PHE A 163 -15.23 -2.84 8.07
CA PHE A 163 -15.04 -1.74 9.04
C PHE A 163 -15.83 -0.49 8.67
N GLY A 164 -16.21 0.30 9.69
CA GLY A 164 -16.91 1.58 9.51
C GLY A 164 -15.95 2.74 9.26
N THR A 165 -16.34 3.69 8.40
CA THR A 165 -15.49 4.82 8.01
C THR A 165 -15.86 6.15 8.68
N ALA A 166 -16.89 6.18 9.52
CA ALA A 166 -17.39 7.41 10.16
C ALA A 166 -16.30 8.14 10.98
N SER A 167 -15.51 7.38 11.73
CA SER A 167 -14.38 7.90 12.53
C SER A 167 -13.04 7.87 11.78
N LEU A 168 -12.97 7.19 10.63
CA LEU A 168 -11.76 7.03 9.82
C LEU A 168 -11.79 7.99 8.62
N ARG A 169 -11.80 9.30 8.92
CA ARG A 169 -12.04 10.31 7.90
C ARG A 169 -10.81 10.52 7.00
N LEU A 170 -11.03 10.87 5.74
CA LEU A 170 -9.94 11.13 4.78
C LEU A 170 -9.32 12.51 4.93
N ASP A 171 -10.04 13.49 5.50
CA ASP A 171 -9.53 14.85 5.69
C ASP A 171 -8.47 14.97 6.78
N THR A 172 -8.29 13.95 7.62
CA THR A 172 -7.20 13.87 8.59
C THR A 172 -5.94 13.21 8.03
N VAL A 173 -6.01 12.59 6.84
CA VAL A 173 -4.91 11.82 6.25
C VAL A 173 -3.88 12.78 5.63
N PRO A 174 -2.63 12.79 6.12
CA PRO A 174 -1.59 13.66 5.56
C PRO A 174 -1.28 13.29 4.11
N ASN A 175 -1.26 14.28 3.21
CA ASN A 175 -1.06 14.10 1.77
C ASN A 175 -2.13 13.23 1.08
N ALA A 176 -3.40 13.31 1.48
CA ALA A 176 -4.47 13.01 0.54
C ALA A 176 -4.39 14.06 -0.58
N THR A 177 -3.50 13.85 -1.57
CA THR A 177 -3.41 14.68 -2.76
C THR A 177 -4.80 14.66 -3.37
N GLY A 178 -5.47 15.81 -3.35
CA GLY A 178 -6.77 15.93 -4.00
C GLY A 178 -6.62 15.53 -5.47
N PRO A 179 -7.69 15.02 -6.11
CA PRO A 179 -7.64 14.71 -7.52
C PRO A 179 -7.17 15.95 -8.27
N VAL A 180 -6.13 15.78 -9.08
CA VAL A 180 -5.64 16.85 -9.92
C VAL A 180 -6.65 17.05 -11.04
N GLN A 181 -7.40 18.16 -10.98
CA GLN A 181 -8.56 18.36 -11.85
C GLN A 181 -8.20 18.90 -13.23
N SER A 182 -6.95 19.32 -13.44
CA SER A 182 -6.49 19.89 -14.71
C SER A 182 -5.04 19.57 -15.00
N LEU A 183 -4.67 19.51 -16.28
CA LEU A 183 -3.28 19.33 -16.70
C LEU A 183 -2.34 20.43 -16.14
N PRO A 184 -2.71 21.73 -16.13
CA PRO A 184 -1.90 22.75 -15.46
C PRO A 184 -1.67 22.49 -13.97
N ASP A 185 -2.69 22.01 -13.24
CA ASP A 185 -2.53 21.66 -11.83
C ASP A 185 -1.63 20.43 -11.65
N ALA A 186 -1.69 19.48 -12.59
CA ALA A 186 -0.79 18.32 -12.61
C ALA A 186 0.66 18.74 -12.75
N LEU A 187 0.93 19.65 -13.69
CA LEU A 187 2.28 20.17 -13.92
C LEU A 187 2.80 20.92 -12.69
N ARG A 188 1.97 21.74 -12.05
CA ARG A 188 2.35 22.45 -10.80
C ARG A 188 2.66 21.48 -9.66
N GLU A 189 1.85 20.44 -9.48
CA GLU A 189 2.08 19.46 -8.43
C GLU A 189 3.33 18.61 -8.75
N LEU A 190 3.56 18.24 -10.01
CA LEU A 190 4.79 17.58 -10.44
C LEU A 190 6.03 18.43 -10.16
N GLU A 191 6.00 19.74 -10.46
CA GLU A 191 7.10 20.65 -10.13
C GLU A 191 7.32 20.76 -8.62
N ARG A 192 6.24 20.86 -7.84
CA ARG A 192 6.31 20.91 -6.38
C ARG A 192 6.94 19.64 -5.81
N LEU A 193 6.51 18.47 -6.29
CA LEU A 193 7.06 17.18 -5.89
C LEU A 193 8.52 17.05 -6.30
N ALA A 194 8.91 17.49 -7.49
CA ALA A 194 10.29 17.51 -7.94
C ALA A 194 11.18 18.37 -7.02
N ARG A 195 10.73 19.58 -6.66
CA ARG A 195 11.44 20.46 -5.70
C ARG A 195 11.55 19.82 -4.31
N ARG A 196 10.47 19.18 -3.84
CA ARG A 196 10.47 18.48 -2.55
C ARG A 196 11.43 17.29 -2.56
N ASN A 197 11.47 16.51 -3.64
CA ASN A 197 12.39 15.39 -3.81
C ASN A 197 13.84 15.86 -3.77
N ALA A 198 14.19 16.92 -4.51
CA ALA A 198 15.54 17.50 -4.46
C ALA A 198 15.92 17.97 -3.04
N SER A 199 14.98 18.57 -2.29
CA SER A 199 15.21 18.96 -0.89
C SER A 199 15.45 17.75 0.02
N LEU A 200 14.69 16.66 -0.19
CA LEU A 200 14.84 15.42 0.58
C LEU A 200 16.18 14.73 0.29
N GLU A 201 16.64 14.74 -0.96
CA GLU A 201 17.96 14.22 -1.35
C GLU A 201 19.10 14.92 -0.58
N VAL A 202 19.08 16.26 -0.52
CA VAL A 202 20.04 17.04 0.27
C VAL A 202 19.99 16.63 1.75
N ARG A 203 18.79 16.51 2.31
CA ARG A 203 18.64 16.14 3.73
C ARG A 203 19.10 14.70 4.02
N LEU A 204 18.91 13.78 3.08
CA LEU A 204 19.43 12.42 3.18
C LEU A 204 20.96 12.41 3.18
N GLU A 205 21.62 13.19 2.32
CA GLU A 205 23.07 13.33 2.34
C GLU A 205 23.58 13.85 3.69
N GLU A 206 22.92 14.87 4.25
CA GLU A 206 23.28 15.41 5.56
C GLU A 206 23.18 14.37 6.67
N LEU A 207 22.08 13.60 6.68
CA LEU A 207 21.87 12.52 7.65
C LEU A 207 22.92 11.42 7.49
N ASP A 208 23.29 11.08 6.26
CA ASP A 208 24.34 10.10 6.00
C ASP A 208 25.72 10.57 6.45
N ARG A 209 26.04 11.85 6.24
CA ARG A 209 27.26 12.47 6.78
C ARG A 209 27.27 12.42 8.31
N LYS A 210 26.14 12.75 8.96
CA LYS A 210 25.99 12.67 10.43
C LYS A 210 26.15 11.23 10.94
N ARG A 211 25.50 10.27 10.29
CA ARG A 211 25.59 8.83 10.61
C ARG A 211 27.03 8.31 10.52
N ARG A 212 27.77 8.66 9.46
CA ARG A 212 29.19 8.29 9.31
C ARG A 212 30.06 8.88 10.41
N LYS A 213 29.84 10.15 10.80
CA LYS A 213 30.55 10.80 11.91
C LYS A 213 30.28 10.10 13.25
N LEU A 214 29.02 9.78 13.55
CA LEU A 214 28.65 9.06 14.76
C LEU A 214 29.26 7.66 14.81
N LYS A 215 29.23 6.91 13.70
CA LYS A 215 29.86 5.58 13.62
C LYS A 215 31.36 5.63 13.90
N ARG A 216 32.08 6.64 13.38
CA ARG A 216 33.51 6.84 13.67
C ARG A 216 33.77 7.13 15.14
N ARG A 217 32.96 8.00 15.77
CA ARG A 217 33.09 8.32 17.20
C ARG A 217 32.84 7.11 18.08
N LEU A 218 31.80 6.32 17.79
CA LEU A 218 31.50 5.10 18.55
C LEU A 218 32.64 4.08 18.46
N GLY A 219 33.26 3.92 17.28
CA GLY A 219 34.42 3.02 17.12
C GLY A 219 35.74 3.53 17.71
N GLN A 220 35.79 4.77 18.23
CA GLN A 220 36.93 5.30 18.97
C GLN A 220 36.75 5.19 20.49
N VAL A 221 35.53 4.89 20.95
CA VAL A 221 35.16 4.78 22.36
C VAL A 221 35.02 3.32 22.81
N ALA A 222 34.99 2.38 21.86
CA ALA A 222 35.05 0.93 22.08
C ALA A 222 36.47 0.42 21.84
#